data_AF-A0A1F8M2L3-F1
#
_entry.id   AF-A0A1F8M2L3-F1
#
_cell.length_a   1.000
_cell.length_b   1.000
_cell.length_c   1.000
_cell.angle_alpha   90.00
_cell.angle_beta   90.00
_cell.angle_gamma   90.00
#
_symmetry.space_group_name_H-M   'P 1'
#
loop_
_entity.id
_entity.type
_entity.pdbx_description
1 polymer ?
#
loop_
_entity_poly.entity_id
_entity_poly.type
_entity_poly.pdbx_seq_one_letter_code
_entity_poly.pdbx_strand_id
1 'polypeptide(L)'
;MSLRRLILTKTGQDVMRCRGCQLCNGEFSREQDIPLDSLIQLVIMNDEEVLTSRTLWSDEVLHCAREACIRELDLEKILLVLREEAVKRGLAKN
;
A
#
# COMPACT_ATOMS: atom_id res chain seq x y z
N MET A 1 -0.90 -0.10 -17.09
CA MET A 1 -0.74 1.18 -16.36
C MET A 1 0.09 0.90 -15.12
N SER A 2 1.02 1.78 -14.73
CA SER A 2 1.82 1.56 -13.52
C SER A 2 1.00 1.70 -12.24
N LEU A 3 1.42 1.07 -11.15
CA LEU A 3 0.80 1.17 -9.82
C LEU A 3 0.77 2.63 -9.34
N ARG A 4 1.87 3.38 -9.53
CA ARG A 4 1.91 4.82 -9.22
C ARG A 4 0.81 5.60 -9.93
N ARG A 5 0.65 5.36 -11.25
CA ARG A 5 -0.35 6.06 -12.05
C ARG A 5 -1.77 5.63 -11.69
N LEU A 6 -1.98 4.35 -11.39
CA LEU A 6 -3.24 3.82 -10.89
C LEU A 6 -3.66 4.56 -9.62
N ILE A 7 -2.79 4.58 -8.62
CA ILE A 7 -3.04 5.22 -7.32
C ILE A 7 -3.35 6.70 -7.51
N LEU A 8 -2.48 7.45 -8.21
CA LEU A 8 -2.69 8.86 -8.48
C LEU A 8 -4.06 9.12 -9.14
N THR A 9 -4.45 8.29 -10.10
CA THR A 9 -5.72 8.45 -10.83
C THR A 9 -6.94 8.13 -9.96
N LYS A 10 -6.82 7.18 -9.02
CA LYS A 10 -7.93 6.69 -8.21
C LYS A 10 -8.11 7.43 -6.88
N THR A 11 -7.02 7.91 -6.30
CA THR A 11 -7.03 8.53 -4.96
C THR A 11 -6.60 9.99 -4.97
N GLY A 12 -5.98 10.47 -6.06
CA GLY A 12 -5.30 11.76 -6.09
C GLY A 12 -3.96 11.79 -5.33
N GLN A 13 -3.55 10.68 -4.71
CA GLN A 13 -2.31 10.59 -3.94
C GLN A 13 -1.12 10.35 -4.87
N ASP A 14 -0.10 11.20 -4.79
CA ASP A 14 1.18 10.97 -5.44
C ASP A 14 2.14 10.26 -4.49
N VAL A 15 2.27 8.94 -4.66
CA VAL A 15 3.18 8.09 -3.85
C VAL A 15 4.64 8.49 -3.97
N MET A 16 5.04 9.21 -5.03
CA MET A 16 6.42 9.74 -5.16
C MET A 16 6.75 10.78 -4.07
N ARG A 17 5.74 11.31 -3.36
CA ARG A 17 5.94 12.18 -2.20
C ARG A 17 6.45 11.43 -0.96
N CYS A 18 6.41 10.10 -0.97
CA CYS A 18 6.99 9.30 0.11
C CYS A 18 8.49 9.60 0.24
N ARG A 19 8.95 9.83 1.47
CA ARG A 19 10.36 10.15 1.77
C ARG A 19 11.15 8.97 2.33
N GLY A 20 10.55 7.78 2.42
CA GLY A 20 11.18 6.62 3.02
C GLY A 20 11.57 6.84 4.48
N CYS A 21 10.83 7.68 5.23
CA CYS A 21 11.17 7.99 6.61
C CYS A 21 10.85 6.86 7.60
N GLN A 22 10.18 5.80 7.15
CA GLN A 22 9.83 4.61 7.93
C GLN A 22 8.92 4.87 9.16
N LEU A 23 8.50 6.12 9.40
CA LEU A 23 7.61 6.49 10.50
C LEU A 23 6.18 5.93 10.38
N CYS A 24 5.80 5.47 9.19
CA CYS A 24 4.57 4.71 9.02
C CYS A 24 4.70 3.27 9.51
N ASN A 25 5.90 2.81 9.90
CA ASN A 25 6.10 1.50 10.49
C ASN A 25 5.85 1.57 12.00
N GLY A 26 4.63 1.23 12.41
CA GLY A 26 4.27 1.06 13.82
C GLY A 26 4.60 -0.35 14.34
N GLU A 27 4.13 -0.68 15.55
CA GLU A 27 4.09 -2.07 16.01
C GLU A 27 3.04 -2.83 15.20
N PHE A 28 3.48 -3.54 14.17
CA PHE A 28 2.57 -4.20 13.25
C PHE A 28 2.45 -5.70 13.48
N SER A 29 1.25 -6.18 13.11
CA SER A 29 0.78 -7.56 13.13
C SER A 29 1.81 -8.58 12.66
N ARG A 30 1.76 -9.78 13.25
CA ARG A 30 2.49 -10.97 12.77
C ARG A 30 2.12 -11.37 11.34
N GLU A 31 1.06 -10.80 10.79
CA GLU A 31 0.58 -11.09 9.44
C GLU A 31 1.39 -10.40 8.33
N GLN A 32 2.17 -9.37 8.67
CA GLN A 32 3.00 -8.67 7.70
C GLN A 32 4.13 -9.56 7.17
N ASP A 33 4.23 -9.64 5.84
CA ASP A 33 5.39 -10.17 5.12
C ASP A 33 6.35 -9.05 4.66
N ILE A 34 5.86 -7.83 4.48
CA ILE A 34 6.65 -6.64 4.16
C ILE A 34 6.17 -5.44 5.00
N PRO A 35 7.05 -4.58 5.50
CA PRO A 35 6.63 -3.36 6.20
C PRO A 35 5.93 -2.36 5.26
N LEU A 36 5.10 -1.46 5.82
CA LEU A 36 4.35 -0.47 5.03
C LEU A 36 5.25 0.47 4.22
N ASP A 37 6.35 0.95 4.79
CA ASP A 37 7.29 1.80 4.05
C ASP A 37 7.83 1.10 2.80
N SER A 38 8.17 -0.19 2.94
CA SER A 38 8.72 -1.06 1.91
C SER A 38 7.67 -1.36 0.84
N LEU A 39 6.43 -1.62 1.23
CA LEU A 39 5.30 -1.76 0.30
C LEU A 39 5.15 -0.50 -0.57
N ILE A 40 5.22 0.69 0.04
CA ILE A 40 5.17 1.95 -0.72
C ILE A 40 6.40 2.12 -1.63
N GLN A 41 7.60 1.73 -1.19
CA GLN A 41 8.78 1.74 -2.07
C GLN A 41 8.63 0.80 -3.27
N LEU A 42 8.10 -0.40 -3.08
CA LEU A 42 7.82 -1.36 -4.16
C LEU A 42 6.79 -0.79 -5.15
N VAL A 43 5.72 -0.16 -4.66
CA VAL A 43 4.77 0.59 -5.49
C VAL A 43 5.48 1.70 -6.29
N ILE A 44 6.38 2.44 -5.65
CA ILE A 44 7.20 3.48 -6.30
C ILE A 44 8.11 2.87 -7.37
N MET A 45 8.63 1.66 -7.17
CA MET A 45 9.42 0.95 -8.19
C MET A 45 8.54 0.28 -9.26
N ASN A 46 7.22 0.34 -9.12
CA ASN A 46 6.26 -0.41 -9.94
C ASN A 46 6.49 -1.93 -9.89
N ASP A 47 6.91 -2.42 -8.74
CA ASP A 47 7.01 -3.84 -8.47
C ASP A 47 5.62 -4.38 -8.14
N GLU A 48 5.17 -5.38 -8.92
CA GLU A 48 3.82 -5.92 -8.80
C GLU A 48 3.69 -6.99 -7.71
N GLU A 49 4.80 -7.42 -7.09
CA GLU A 49 4.78 -8.37 -5.95
C GLU A 49 3.89 -7.87 -4.80
N VAL A 50 3.76 -6.55 -4.65
CA VAL A 50 2.88 -5.91 -3.65
C VAL A 50 1.42 -6.35 -3.76
N LEU A 51 0.94 -6.71 -4.95
CA LEU A 51 -0.47 -7.07 -5.19
C LEU A 51 -0.82 -8.43 -4.57
N THR A 52 0.19 -9.26 -4.30
CA THR A 52 0.04 -10.60 -3.70
C THR A 52 0.58 -10.70 -2.28
N SER A 53 1.14 -9.61 -1.75
CA SER A 53 1.69 -9.55 -0.39
C SER A 53 0.61 -9.74 0.68
N ARG A 54 0.90 -10.55 1.70
CA ARG A 54 -0.01 -10.73 2.86
C ARG A 54 -0.28 -9.42 3.59
N THR A 55 0.71 -8.53 3.65
CA THR A 55 0.58 -7.19 4.23
C THR A 55 -0.55 -6.40 3.58
N LEU A 56 -0.67 -6.47 2.25
CA LEU A 56 -1.76 -5.79 1.54
C LEU A 56 -3.13 -6.31 1.98
N TRP A 57 -3.22 -7.60 2.30
CA TRP A 57 -4.48 -8.32 2.59
C TRP A 57 -4.83 -8.43 4.08
N SER A 58 -3.97 -7.97 4.99
CA SER A 58 -4.29 -7.95 6.42
C SER A 58 -5.20 -6.78 6.78
N ASP A 59 -6.34 -7.06 7.40
CA ASP A 59 -7.27 -6.03 7.87
C ASP A 59 -6.73 -5.26 9.07
N GLU A 60 -5.88 -5.88 9.89
CA GLU A 60 -5.17 -5.21 10.97
C GLU A 60 -4.20 -4.16 10.40
N VAL A 61 -3.45 -4.53 9.35
CA VAL A 61 -2.57 -3.58 8.64
C VAL A 61 -3.37 -2.44 8.03
N LEU A 62 -4.50 -2.75 7.38
CA LEU A 62 -5.37 -1.73 6.78
C LEU A 62 -5.90 -0.74 7.83
N HIS A 63 -6.33 -1.25 8.99
CA HIS A 63 -6.82 -0.43 10.10
C HIS A 63 -5.73 0.53 10.60
N CYS A 64 -4.52 0.01 10.83
CA CYS A 64 -3.41 0.83 11.31
C CYS A 64 -2.88 1.82 10.26
N ALA A 65 -3.12 1.58 8.96
CA ALA A 65 -2.66 2.43 7.87
C ALA A 65 -3.37 3.80 7.80
N ARG A 66 -4.58 3.94 8.37
CA ARG A 66 -5.42 5.15 8.25
C ARG A 66 -4.71 6.45 8.63
N GLU A 67 -3.88 6.42 9.67
CA GLU A 67 -3.19 7.63 10.19
C GLU A 67 -1.67 7.42 10.30
N ALA A 68 -1.14 6.35 9.72
CA ALA A 68 0.27 5.99 9.87
C ALA A 68 1.23 6.98 9.20
N CYS A 69 0.84 7.62 8.09
CA CYS A 69 1.72 8.55 7.41
C CYS A 69 1.61 9.98 7.96
N ILE A 70 2.61 10.38 8.75
CA ILE A 70 2.75 11.76 9.23
C ILE A 70 2.98 12.81 8.12
N ARG A 71 3.18 12.37 6.86
CA ARG A 71 3.39 13.23 5.68
C ARG A 71 2.19 13.24 4.73
N GLU A 72 1.02 12.86 5.25
CA GLU A 72 -0.29 13.03 4.61
C GLU A 72 -0.54 12.11 3.39
N LEU A 73 0.24 11.04 3.21
CA LEU A 73 -0.18 9.96 2.32
C LEU A 73 -1.28 9.15 3.00
N ASP A 74 -2.44 9.08 2.37
CA ASP A 74 -3.55 8.23 2.81
C ASP A 74 -3.25 6.77 2.46
N LEU A 75 -2.54 6.08 3.35
CA LEU A 75 -2.09 4.70 3.11
C LEU A 75 -3.26 3.72 3.05
N GLU A 76 -4.31 3.92 3.85
CA GLU A 76 -5.53 3.10 3.79
C GLU A 76 -6.15 3.15 2.38
N LYS A 77 -6.38 4.35 1.83
CA LYS A 77 -6.91 4.48 0.45
C LYS A 77 -5.99 3.86 -0.60
N ILE A 78 -4.68 3.98 -0.42
CA ILE A 78 -3.70 3.37 -1.33
C ILE A 78 -3.82 1.84 -1.30
N LEU A 79 -3.87 1.23 -0.12
CA LEU A 79 -3.99 -0.22 0.04
C LEU A 79 -5.31 -0.75 -0.54
N LEU A 80 -6.42 -0.04 -0.32
CA LEU A 80 -7.72 -0.42 -0.91
C LEU A 80 -7.68 -0.44 -2.44
N VAL A 81 -7.08 0.57 -3.08
CA VAL A 81 -6.93 0.61 -4.55
C VAL A 81 -6.04 -0.53 -5.06
N LEU A 82 -5.00 -0.90 -4.32
CA LEU A 82 -4.15 -2.04 -4.68
C LEU A 82 -4.90 -3.37 -4.54
N ARG A 83 -5.71 -3.56 -3.50
CA ARG A 83 -6.60 -4.74 -3.36
C ARG A 83 -7.57 -4.83 -4.54
N GLU A 84 -8.26 -3.75 -4.88
CA GLU A 84 -9.17 -3.69 -6.04
C GLU A 84 -8.47 -4.09 -7.34
N GLU A 85 -7.25 -3.59 -7.55
CA GLU A 85 -6.48 -3.91 -8.75
C GLU A 85 -6.01 -5.38 -8.76
N ALA A 86 -5.60 -5.92 -7.62
CA ALA A 86 -5.24 -7.34 -7.50
C ALA A 86 -6.43 -8.26 -7.85
N VAL A 87 -7.63 -7.95 -7.35
CA VAL A 87 -8.87 -8.68 -7.69
C VAL A 87 -9.18 -8.54 -9.17
N LYS A 88 -9.13 -7.32 -9.71
CA LYS A 88 -9.40 -7.05 -11.12
C LYS A 88 -8.44 -7.81 -12.05
N ARG A 89 -7.19 -8.02 -11.63
CA ARG A 89 -6.19 -8.81 -12.35
C ARG A 89 -6.30 -10.32 -12.12
N GLY A 90 -7.20 -10.77 -11.25
CA GLY A 90 -7.35 -12.18 -10.90
C GLY A 90 -6.22 -12.75 -10.04
N LEU A 91 -5.46 -11.88 -9.36
CA LEU A 91 -4.36 -12.27 -8.46
C LEU A 91 -4.85 -12.63 -7.05
N ALA A 92 -6.04 -12.16 -6.69
CA ALA A 92 -6.68 -12.42 -5.41
C ALA A 92 -8.20 -12.51 -5.57
N LYS A 93 -8.88 -13.04 -4.54
CA LYS A 93 -10.34 -13.11 -4.45
C LYS A 93 -10.78 -12.23 -3.28
N ASN A 94 -11.89 -11.50 -3.48
CA ASN A 94 -12.59 -10.78 -2.41
C ASN A 94 -13.13 -11.76 -1.36
#